data_AF-A0A967UYI3-F1
#
_entry.id   AF-A0A967UYI3-F1
#
_cell.length_a   1.000
_cell.length_b   1.000
_cell.length_c   1.000
_cell.angle_alpha   90.00
_cell.angle_beta   90.00
_cell.angle_gamma   90.00
#
_symmetry.space_group_name_H-M   'P 1'
#
loop_
_entity.id
_entity.type
_entity.pdbx_description
1 polymer ?
#
loop_
_entity_poly.entity_id
_entity_poly.type
_entity_poly.pdbx_seq_one_letter_code
_entity_poly.pdbx_strand_id
1 'polypeptide(L)'
;MSMPRLRSLHRKMLRELWRLKGQLVSIGLVVATAVMTLVSMRGTYEALVRGRGEYYRDYRLGHVWASLERAPATLEGRIERIPGVASVQTRVTSYATLDLPWLDVPGQGLFVSLPVDGRAD
;
A
#
# COMPACT_ATOMS: atom_id res chain seq x y z
N MET A 1 -13.37 -32.89 49.92
CA MET A 1 -12.68 -32.70 48.62
C MET A 1 -13.63 -33.12 47.51
N SER A 2 -14.48 -32.19 47.05
CA SER A 2 -15.59 -32.51 46.13
C SER A 2 -15.09 -32.48 44.68
N MET A 3 -15.07 -33.64 44.03
CA MET A 3 -14.68 -33.78 42.62
C MET A 3 -15.78 -33.20 41.70
N PRO A 4 -15.41 -32.40 40.67
CA PRO A 4 -16.41 -31.77 39.80
C PRO A 4 -17.08 -32.83 38.91
N ARG A 5 -18.37 -33.09 39.12
CA ARG A 5 -19.21 -33.94 38.25
C ARG A 5 -19.49 -33.22 36.92
N LEU A 6 -18.49 -33.12 36.05
CA LEU A 6 -18.61 -32.42 34.77
C LEU A 6 -19.33 -33.26 33.69
N ARG A 7 -19.41 -34.59 33.82
CA ARG A 7 -19.72 -35.43 32.65
C ARG A 7 -21.20 -35.52 32.26
N SER A 8 -22.12 -35.42 33.22
CA SER A 8 -23.58 -35.52 32.95
C SER A 8 -24.15 -34.22 32.38
N LEU A 9 -23.77 -33.07 32.98
CA LEU A 9 -24.20 -31.75 32.52
C LEU A 9 -23.72 -31.46 31.10
N HIS A 10 -22.44 -31.73 30.79
CA HIS A 10 -21.89 -31.55 29.44
C HIS A 10 -22.60 -32.42 28.40
N ARG A 11 -22.96 -33.66 28.74
CA ARG A 11 -23.67 -34.56 27.82
C ARG A 11 -25.11 -34.08 27.54
N LYS A 12 -25.77 -33.52 28.56
CA LYS A 12 -27.09 -32.90 28.38
C LYS A 12 -26.99 -31.61 27.57
N MET A 13 -26.02 -30.74 27.87
CA MET A 13 -25.72 -29.54 27.07
C MET A 13 -25.45 -29.87 25.62
N LEU A 14 -24.61 -30.88 25.33
CA LEU A 14 -24.27 -31.26 23.97
C LEU A 14 -25.49 -31.76 23.20
N ARG A 15 -26.41 -32.48 23.88
CA ARG A 15 -27.66 -32.92 23.26
C ARG A 15 -28.61 -31.76 22.96
N GLU A 16 -28.69 -30.77 23.86
CA GLU A 16 -29.45 -29.55 23.60
C GLU A 16 -28.81 -28.72 22.46
N LEU A 17 -27.49 -28.63 22.44
CA LEU A 17 -26.71 -28.01 21.36
C LEU A 17 -26.97 -28.71 20.01
N TRP A 18 -27.06 -30.04 20.02
CA TRP A 18 -27.44 -30.86 18.87
C TRP A 18 -28.91 -30.72 18.44
N ARG A 19 -29.80 -30.21 19.32
CA ARG A 19 -31.17 -29.84 18.95
C ARG A 19 -31.23 -28.45 18.33
N LEU A 20 -30.37 -27.53 18.75
CA LEU A 20 -30.32 -26.12 18.29
C LEU A 20 -29.31 -25.87 17.15
N LYS A 21 -28.87 -26.91 16.43
CA LYS A 21 -27.77 -26.79 15.46
C LYS A 21 -27.94 -25.70 14.42
N GLY A 22 -29.15 -25.52 13.88
CA GLY A 22 -29.39 -24.52 12.84
C GLY A 22 -28.96 -23.14 13.32
N GLN A 23 -29.41 -22.74 14.51
CA GLN A 23 -29.09 -21.45 15.10
C GLN A 23 -27.59 -21.29 15.42
N LEU A 24 -26.95 -22.33 15.94
CA LEU A 24 -25.51 -22.31 16.23
C LEU A 24 -24.65 -22.23 14.97
N VAL A 25 -25.04 -22.94 13.93
CA VAL A 25 -24.37 -22.89 12.63
C VAL A 25 -24.51 -21.49 12.04
N SER A 26 -25.69 -20.87 12.11
CA SER A 26 -25.88 -19.49 11.65
C SER A 26 -24.98 -18.50 12.39
N ILE A 27 -24.93 -18.55 13.72
CA ILE A 27 -24.06 -17.67 14.53
C ILE A 27 -22.58 -17.93 14.18
N GLY A 28 -22.17 -19.20 14.10
CA GLY A 28 -20.82 -19.59 13.74
C GLY A 28 -20.39 -19.07 12.37
N LEU A 29 -21.27 -19.14 11.36
CA LEU A 29 -21.04 -18.62 10.02
C LEU A 29 -20.87 -17.09 10.00
N VAL A 30 -21.70 -16.37 10.74
CA VAL A 30 -21.59 -14.91 10.85
C VAL A 30 -20.25 -14.51 11.50
N VAL A 31 -19.88 -15.17 12.60
CA VAL A 31 -18.60 -14.93 13.27
C VAL A 31 -17.43 -15.30 12.38
N ALA A 32 -17.48 -16.46 11.71
CA ALA A 32 -16.44 -16.89 10.79
C ALA A 32 -16.27 -15.89 9.64
N THR A 33 -17.37 -15.42 9.05
CA THR A 33 -17.35 -14.40 8.00
C THR A 33 -16.71 -13.11 8.51
N ALA A 34 -17.10 -12.63 9.69
CA ALA A 34 -16.53 -11.42 10.27
C ALA A 34 -15.01 -11.54 10.51
N VAL A 35 -14.56 -12.66 11.07
CA VAL A 35 -13.13 -12.92 11.31
C VAL A 35 -12.37 -13.03 9.99
N MET A 36 -12.90 -13.75 9.00
CA MET A 36 -12.30 -13.85 7.67
C MET A 36 -12.15 -12.48 7.02
N THR A 37 -13.18 -11.64 7.06
CA THR A 37 -13.10 -10.28 6.51
C THR A 37 -12.01 -9.45 7.20
N LEU A 38 -11.93 -9.50 8.53
CA LEU A 38 -10.91 -8.78 9.28
C LEU A 38 -9.50 -9.24 8.92
N VAL A 39 -9.27 -10.56 8.91
CA VAL A 39 -7.96 -11.15 8.58
C VAL A 39 -7.58 -10.81 7.14
N SER A 40 -8.50 -10.94 6.19
CA SER A 40 -8.24 -10.61 4.79
C SER A 40 -7.90 -9.13 4.61
N MET A 41 -8.64 -8.22 5.24
CA MET A 41 -8.37 -6.78 5.18
C MET A 41 -6.98 -6.43 5.75
N ARG A 42 -6.59 -7.07 6.85
CA ARG A 42 -5.25 -6.90 7.44
C ARG A 42 -4.16 -7.47 6.55
N GLY A 43 -4.37 -8.69 6.03
CA GLY A 43 -3.42 -9.35 5.14
C GLY A 43 -3.20 -8.58 3.83
N THR A 44 -4.27 -8.07 3.21
CA THR A 44 -4.15 -7.26 2.00
C THR A 44 -3.44 -5.93 2.26
N TYR A 45 -3.74 -5.27 3.38
CA TYR A 45 -3.04 -4.05 3.77
C TYR A 45 -1.55 -4.28 3.96
N GLU A 46 -1.16 -5.31 4.71
CA GLU A 46 0.25 -5.65 4.93
C GLU A 46 0.96 -6.02 3.63
N ALA A 47 0.30 -6.78 2.75
CA ALA A 47 0.84 -7.13 1.43
C ALA A 47 1.08 -5.87 0.58
N LEU A 48 0.14 -4.92 0.57
CA LEU A 48 0.30 -3.65 -0.15
C LEU A 48 1.42 -2.79 0.42
N VAL A 49 1.51 -2.67 1.75
CA VAL A 49 2.56 -1.89 2.39
C VAL A 49 3.93 -2.49 2.11
N ARG A 50 4.06 -3.81 2.20
CA ARG A 50 5.30 -4.54 1.88
C ARG A 50 5.66 -4.37 0.41
N GLY A 51 4.70 -4.62 -0.49
CA GLY A 51 4.91 -4.49 -1.92
C GLY A 51 5.32 -3.08 -2.33
N ARG A 52 4.70 -2.04 -1.74
CA ARG A 52 5.13 -0.65 -1.93
C ARG A 52 6.56 -0.41 -1.47
N GLY A 53 6.92 -0.91 -0.28
CA GLY A 53 8.28 -0.76 0.27
C GLY A 53 9.34 -1.45 -0.59
N GLU A 54 9.07 -2.66 -1.04
CA GLU A 54 9.93 -3.40 -1.97
C GLU A 54 10.05 -2.67 -3.31
N TYR A 55 8.92 -2.27 -3.89
CA TYR A 55 8.89 -1.52 -5.15
C TYR A 55 9.69 -0.20 -5.05
N TYR A 56 9.50 0.61 -4.02
CA TYR A 56 10.26 1.86 -3.87
C TYR A 56 11.75 1.63 -3.65
N ARG A 57 12.12 0.57 -2.94
CA ARG A 57 13.52 0.20 -2.73
C ARG A 57 14.18 -0.28 -4.03
N ASP A 58 13.52 -1.17 -4.76
CA ASP A 58 14.09 -1.81 -5.96
C ASP A 58 14.19 -0.83 -7.14
N TYR A 59 13.21 0.06 -7.30
CA TYR A 59 13.23 1.12 -8.31
C TYR A 59 13.90 2.42 -7.83
N ARG A 60 14.54 2.41 -6.65
CA ARG A 60 15.28 3.55 -6.07
C ARG A 60 14.50 4.86 -6.13
N LEU A 61 13.17 4.82 -5.91
CA LEU A 61 12.37 6.03 -5.92
C LEU A 61 12.92 7.01 -4.88
N GLY A 62 13.02 8.29 -5.26
CA GLY A 62 13.46 9.34 -4.36
C GLY A 62 12.62 9.34 -3.08
N HIS A 63 13.24 9.43 -1.91
CA HIS A 63 12.46 9.50 -0.66
C HIS A 63 11.77 10.86 -0.49
N VAL A 64 12.26 11.89 -1.18
CA VAL A 64 11.80 13.27 -1.10
C VAL A 64 11.80 13.86 -2.49
N TRP A 65 10.70 14.54 -2.85
CA TRP A 65 10.57 15.33 -4.07
C TRP A 65 10.26 16.77 -3.71
N ALA A 66 10.92 17.71 -4.36
CA ALA A 66 10.69 19.13 -4.20
C ALA A 66 10.66 19.79 -5.59
N SER A 67 9.68 20.66 -5.81
CA SER A 67 9.59 21.47 -7.03
C SER A 67 10.01 22.91 -6.71
N LEU A 68 10.88 23.47 -7.55
CA LEU A 68 11.42 24.82 -7.38
C LEU A 68 11.42 25.55 -8.72
N GLU A 69 10.94 26.78 -8.74
CA GLU A 69 10.87 27.60 -9.96
C GLU A 69 12.23 28.20 -10.35
N ARG A 70 13.08 28.52 -9.35
CA ARG A 70 14.45 29.05 -9.55
C ARG A 70 15.46 28.21 -8.77
N ALA A 71 15.84 27.07 -9.34
CA ALA A 71 16.89 26.21 -8.80
C ALA A 71 18.16 26.29 -9.68
N PRO A 72 19.20 27.02 -9.25
CA PRO A 72 20.49 26.98 -9.94
C PRO A 72 21.12 25.58 -9.81
N ALA A 73 21.86 25.15 -10.83
CA ALA A 73 22.54 23.85 -10.81
C ALA A 73 23.51 23.68 -9.62
N THR A 74 24.03 24.78 -9.08
CA THR A 74 24.88 24.76 -7.87
C THR A 74 24.16 24.27 -6.61
N LEU A 75 22.82 24.25 -6.61
CA LEU A 75 22.02 23.75 -5.49
C LEU A 75 22.11 22.21 -5.38
N GLU A 76 22.27 21.51 -6.49
CA GLU A 76 22.40 20.04 -6.54
C GLU A 76 23.56 19.55 -5.66
N GLY A 77 24.78 20.05 -5.93
CA GLY A 77 25.95 19.71 -5.15
C GLY A 77 25.91 20.18 -3.69
N ARG A 78 25.03 21.15 -3.34
CA ARG A 78 24.79 21.51 -1.93
C ARG A 78 23.93 20.46 -1.23
N ILE A 79 22.91 19.93 -1.91
CA ILE A 79 22.00 18.92 -1.36
C ILE A 79 22.71 17.57 -1.23
N GLU A 80 23.54 17.18 -2.20
CA GLU A 80 24.32 15.93 -2.15
C GLU A 80 25.26 15.85 -0.94
N ARG A 81 25.72 17.00 -0.42
CA ARG A 81 26.60 17.05 0.75
C ARG A 81 25.86 16.93 2.09
N ILE A 82 24.53 16.90 2.10
CA ILE A 82 23.76 16.76 3.33
C ILE A 82 23.94 15.32 3.86
N PRO A 83 24.32 15.12 5.14
CA PRO A 83 24.44 13.79 5.72
C PRO A 83 23.13 13.00 5.60
N GLY A 84 23.20 11.79 5.07
CA GLY A 84 22.04 10.92 4.83
C GLY A 84 21.44 11.02 3.43
N VAL A 85 21.90 11.94 2.57
CA VAL A 85 21.53 11.97 1.15
C VAL A 85 22.41 10.99 0.38
N ALA A 86 21.78 9.96 -0.21
CA ALA A 86 22.48 8.95 -1.00
C ALA A 86 22.67 9.35 -2.48
N SER A 87 21.70 10.06 -3.05
CA SER A 87 21.72 10.55 -4.43
C SER A 87 20.74 11.69 -4.62
N VAL A 88 21.08 12.64 -5.49
CA VAL A 88 20.20 13.72 -5.93
C VAL A 88 19.98 13.58 -7.43
N GLN A 89 18.76 13.81 -7.89
CA GLN A 89 18.46 13.93 -9.31
C GLN A 89 17.67 15.20 -9.55
N THR A 90 18.16 16.01 -10.47
CA THR A 90 17.45 17.21 -10.93
C THR A 90 16.72 16.92 -12.24
N ARG A 91 15.50 17.43 -12.34
CA ARG A 91 14.64 17.33 -13.53
C ARG A 91 13.88 18.64 -13.69
N VAL A 92 13.81 19.12 -14.92
CA VAL A 92 12.93 20.22 -15.30
C VAL A 92 11.63 19.61 -15.80
N THR A 93 10.52 20.00 -15.17
CA THR A 93 9.18 19.60 -15.59
C THR A 93 8.39 20.83 -16.02
N SER A 94 7.71 20.74 -17.16
CA SER A 94 6.84 21.82 -17.63
C SER A 94 5.58 21.27 -18.27
N TYR A 95 4.46 21.94 -18.03
CA TYR A 95 3.24 21.68 -18.77
C TYR A 95 3.24 22.51 -20.05
N ALA A 96 2.87 21.90 -21.17
CA ALA A 96 2.64 22.62 -22.41
C ALA A 96 1.40 22.07 -23.12
N THR A 97 0.77 22.93 -23.92
CA THR A 97 -0.32 22.53 -24.81
C THR A 97 0.28 21.80 -26.01
N LEU A 98 -0.14 20.55 -26.22
CA LEU A 98 0.18 19.79 -27.41
C LEU A 98 -0.98 19.86 -28.40
N ASP A 99 -0.65 20.25 -29.61
CA ASP A 99 -1.50 20.09 -30.77
C ASP A 99 -1.10 18.80 -31.49
N LEU A 100 -1.93 17.75 -31.35
CA LEU A 100 -1.64 16.43 -31.90
C LEU A 100 -2.62 16.14 -33.04
N PRO A 101 -2.16 15.59 -34.19
CA PRO A 101 -3.01 15.37 -35.36
C PRO A 101 -4.25 14.50 -35.15
N TRP A 102 -4.29 13.72 -34.07
CA TRP A 102 -5.37 12.78 -33.71
C TRP A 102 -6.20 13.25 -32.51
N LEU A 103 -5.99 14.47 -32.02
CA LEU A 103 -6.80 15.06 -30.95
C LEU A 103 -7.70 16.15 -31.56
N ASP A 104 -9.01 16.04 -31.37
CA ASP A 104 -9.98 17.04 -31.84
C ASP A 104 -9.87 18.38 -31.09
N VAL A 105 -9.22 18.39 -29.91
CA VAL A 105 -8.92 19.58 -29.10
C VAL A 105 -7.49 19.52 -28.58
N PRO A 106 -6.78 20.65 -28.41
CA PRO A 106 -5.42 20.63 -27.89
C PRO A 106 -5.32 19.95 -26.52
N GLY A 107 -4.42 18.99 -26.39
CA GLY A 107 -4.19 18.25 -25.16
C GLY A 107 -3.17 18.95 -24.25
N GLN A 108 -3.22 18.69 -22.95
CA GLN A 108 -2.15 19.08 -22.03
C GLN A 108 -1.11 17.97 -21.95
N GLY A 109 0.17 18.30 -22.14
CA GLY A 109 1.27 17.36 -21.87
C GLY A 109 2.20 17.85 -20.79
N LEU A 110 2.87 16.88 -20.17
CA LEU A 110 3.93 17.07 -19.20
C LEU A 110 5.26 16.71 -19.86
N PHE A 111 6.12 17.72 -20.04
CA PHE A 111 7.48 17.52 -20.49
C PHE A 111 8.38 17.29 -19.26
N VAL A 112 9.19 16.24 -19.31
CA VAL A 112 10.17 15.91 -18.28
C VAL A 112 11.53 15.83 -18.96
N SER A 113 12.50 16.62 -18.50
CA SER A 113 13.86 16.57 -19.02
C SER A 113 14.49 15.21 -18.79
N LEU A 114 15.26 14.69 -19.74
CA LEU A 114 16.05 13.48 -19.54
C LEU A 114 17.33 13.76 -18.72
N PRO A 115 17.84 12.78 -17.97
CA PRO A 115 19.16 12.86 -17.34
C PRO A 115 20.25 13.07 -18.40
N VAL A 116 21.27 13.84 -18.03
CA VAL A 116 22.43 14.17 -18.90
C VAL A 116 23.15 12.90 -19.38
N ASP A 117 23.13 11.84 -18.56
CA ASP A 117 23.82 10.58 -18.86
C ASP A 117 22.99 9.59 -19.71
N GLY A 118 21.78 9.98 -20.13
CA GLY A 118 20.91 9.17 -21.01
C GLY A 118 20.39 7.85 -20.43
N ARG A 119 20.76 7.50 -19.20
CA ARG A 119 20.22 6.35 -18.48
C ARG A 119 18.89 6.75 -17.84
N ALA A 120 17.80 6.23 -18.39
CA ALA A 120 16.54 6.13 -17.66
C ALA A 120 16.68 4.95 -16.69
N ASP A 121 16.79 5.25 -15.41
CA ASP A 121 16.78 4.31 -14.30
C ASP A 121 15.36 3.80 -13.97
#